data_AF-A0A7K8FZ40-F1
#
_entry.id   AF-A0A7K8FZ40-F1
#
_cell.length_a   1.000
_cell.length_b   1.000
_cell.length_c   1.000
_cell.angle_alpha   90.00
_cell.angle_beta   90.00
_cell.angle_gamma   90.00
#
_symmetry.space_group_name_H-M   'P 1'
#
loop_
_entity.id
_entity.type
_entity.pdbx_description
1 polymer ?
#
loop_
_entity_poly.entity_id
_entity_poly.type
_entity_poly.pdbx_seq_one_letter_code
_entity_poly.pdbx_strand_id
1 'polypeptide(L)'
;ALAEPLAEALSLWKRLLENPGVPGVRSPEQTVSSLQLLAALFRLQAQPLQALESFLLLRSLCRRLGDSAGAAEALGQLAGILLQLECPSQAQV
;
A
#
# COMPACT_ATOMS: atom_id res chain seq x y z
N ALA A 1 -9.20 -19.75 -5.59
CA ALA A 1 -8.20 -18.85 -6.17
C ALA A 1 -7.65 -17.96 -5.06
N LEU A 2 -6.32 -17.75 -4.98
CA LEU A 2 -5.70 -16.96 -3.90
C LEU A 2 -6.01 -15.45 -3.96
N ALA A 3 -6.73 -14.98 -4.98
CA ALA A 3 -7.11 -13.58 -5.16
C ALA A 3 -8.23 -13.12 -4.20
N GLU A 4 -9.17 -14.00 -3.84
CA GLU A 4 -10.32 -13.64 -2.99
C GLU A 4 -9.89 -13.18 -1.59
N PRO A 5 -9.04 -13.91 -0.84
CA PRO A 5 -8.63 -13.46 0.51
C PRO A 5 -7.80 -12.17 0.48
N LEU A 6 -7.03 -11.94 -0.58
CA LEU A 6 -6.24 -10.71 -0.73
C LEU A 6 -7.14 -9.51 -1.03
N ALA A 7 -8.14 -9.67 -1.90
CA ALA A 7 -9.12 -8.64 -2.18
C ALA A 7 -9.94 -8.28 -0.93
N GLU A 8 -10.35 -9.28 -0.15
CA GLU A 8 -11.02 -9.06 1.14
C GLU A 8 -10.12 -8.32 2.13
N ALA A 9 -8.85 -8.73 2.27
CA ALA A 9 -7.89 -8.03 3.12
C ALA A 9 -7.70 -6.57 2.70
N LEU A 10 -7.60 -6.28 1.40
CA LEU A 10 -7.51 -4.92 0.88
C LEU A 10 -8.76 -4.09 1.25
N SER A 11 -9.95 -4.68 1.11
CA SER A 11 -11.21 -4.03 1.50
C SER A 11 -11.23 -3.66 2.98
N LEU A 12 -10.77 -4.56 3.87
CA LEU A 12 -10.67 -4.30 5.29
C LEU A 12 -9.67 -3.17 5.60
N TRP A 13 -8.52 -3.14 4.93
CA TRP A 13 -7.55 -2.06 5.08
C TRP A 13 -8.09 -0.71 4.64
N LYS A 14 -8.81 -0.66 3.51
CA LYS A 14 -9.47 0.57 3.03
C LYS A 14 -10.46 1.09 4.06
N ARG A 15 -11.29 0.21 4.62
CA ARG A 15 -12.26 0.58 5.65
C ARG A 15 -11.60 1.05 6.94
N LEU A 16 -10.51 0.41 7.37
CA LEU A 16 -9.78 0.83 8.57
C LEU A 16 -9.12 2.21 8.40
N LEU A 17 -8.58 2.48 7.22
CA LEU A 17 -7.81 3.70 6.92
C LEU A 17 -8.64 4.82 6.30
N GLU A 18 -9.95 4.62 6.16
CA GLU A 18 -10.91 5.61 5.64
C GLU A 18 -10.84 6.92 6.43
N ASN A 19 -10.72 6.83 7.76
CA ASN A 19 -10.52 7.99 8.61
C ASN A 19 -9.09 8.53 8.47
N PRO A 20 -8.87 9.84 8.27
CA PRO A 20 -7.55 10.42 8.02
C PRO A 20 -6.61 10.44 9.24
N GLY A 21 -7.11 10.14 10.44
CA GLY A 21 -6.32 10.08 11.67
C GLY A 21 -5.43 8.84 11.80
N VAL A 22 -4.65 8.80 12.88
CA VAL A 22 -3.89 7.60 13.26
C VAL A 22 -4.88 6.50 13.67
N PRO A 23 -4.85 5.32 13.02
CA PRO A 23 -5.79 4.26 13.35
C PRO A 23 -5.48 3.67 14.73
N GLY A 24 -6.52 3.31 15.48
CA GLY A 24 -6.41 2.64 16.78
C GLY A 24 -6.02 1.16 16.65
N VAL A 25 -4.81 0.89 16.18
CA VAL A 25 -4.26 -0.46 15.99
C VAL A 25 -3.38 -0.86 17.17
N ARG A 26 -3.29 -2.18 17.43
CA ARG A 26 -2.47 -2.71 18.53
C ARG A 26 -0.98 -2.40 18.37
N SER A 27 -0.45 -2.50 17.15
CA SER A 27 0.95 -2.20 16.81
C SER A 27 1.01 -1.52 15.44
N PRO A 28 1.44 -0.24 15.37
CA PRO A 28 1.62 0.46 14.11
C PRO A 28 2.63 -0.21 13.17
N GLU A 29 3.72 -0.74 13.74
CA GLU A 29 4.79 -1.41 12.97
C GLU A 29 4.27 -2.67 12.27
N GLN A 30 3.58 -3.55 13.02
CA GLN A 30 2.98 -4.76 12.44
C GLN A 30 1.90 -4.43 11.40
N THR A 31 1.17 -3.33 11.62
CA THR A 31 0.16 -2.84 10.68
C THR A 31 0.80 -2.41 9.36
N VAL A 32 1.89 -1.65 9.42
CA VAL A 32 2.71 -1.26 8.27
C VAL A 32 3.26 -2.48 7.54
N SER A 33 3.90 -3.42 8.26
CA SER A 33 4.48 -4.62 7.65
C SER A 33 3.41 -5.51 6.99
N SER A 34 2.24 -5.65 7.60
CA SER A 34 1.13 -6.43 7.03
C SER A 34 0.62 -5.84 5.72
N LEU A 35 0.45 -4.51 5.65
CA LEU A 35 0.01 -3.82 4.45
C LEU A 35 1.07 -3.84 3.34
N GLN A 36 2.36 -3.74 3.70
CA GLN A 36 3.48 -3.91 2.78
C GLN A 36 3.50 -5.32 2.17
N LEU A 37 3.26 -6.35 2.98
CA LEU A 37 3.17 -7.73 2.50
C LEU A 37 2.00 -7.92 1.52
N LEU A 38 0.83 -7.35 1.82
CA LEU A 38 -0.32 -7.39 0.92
C LEU A 38 0.00 -6.76 -0.46
N ALA A 39 0.64 -5.59 -0.46
CA ALA A 39 1.05 -4.92 -1.69
C ALA A 39 2.05 -5.75 -2.51
N ALA A 40 3.03 -6.36 -1.84
CA ALA A 40 4.00 -7.25 -2.47
C ALA A 40 3.35 -8.51 -3.06
N LEU A 41 2.37 -9.11 -2.36
CA LEU A 41 1.63 -10.26 -2.86
C LEU A 41 0.83 -9.93 -4.12
N PHE A 42 0.14 -8.79 -4.17
CA PHE A 42 -0.53 -8.35 -5.39
C PHE A 42 0.43 -8.14 -6.55
N ARG A 43 1.62 -7.56 -6.28
CA ARG A 43 2.66 -7.39 -7.29
C ARG A 43 3.15 -8.73 -7.83
N LEU A 44 3.38 -9.72 -6.96
CA LEU A 44 3.78 -11.08 -7.35
C LEU A 44 2.70 -11.82 -8.14
N GLN A 45 1.42 -11.53 -7.90
CA GLN A 45 0.30 -12.09 -8.66
C GLN A 45 0.01 -11.33 -9.96
N ALA A 46 0.88 -10.41 -10.38
CA ALA A 46 0.68 -9.55 -11.55
C ALA A 46 -0.68 -8.80 -11.51
N GLN A 47 -1.06 -8.34 -10.32
CA GLN A 47 -2.23 -7.49 -10.08
C GLN A 47 -1.77 -6.05 -9.76
N PRO A 48 -1.25 -5.30 -10.75
CA PRO A 48 -0.56 -4.04 -10.51
C PRO A 48 -1.47 -2.94 -9.96
N LEU A 49 -2.76 -2.94 -10.30
CA LEU A 49 -3.70 -1.94 -9.80
C LEU A 49 -3.97 -2.09 -8.29
N GLN A 50 -4.16 -3.33 -7.83
CA GLN A 50 -4.32 -3.65 -6.41
C GLN A 50 -3.03 -3.39 -5.63
N ALA A 51 -1.86 -3.64 -6.24
CA ALA A 51 -0.57 -3.30 -5.66
C ALA A 51 -0.41 -1.79 -5.50
N LEU A 52 -0.75 -0.99 -6.52
CA LEU A 52 -0.74 0.48 -6.45
C LEU A 52 -1.65 0.99 -5.32
N GLU A 53 -2.88 0.49 -5.26
CA GLU A 53 -3.83 0.87 -4.21
C GLU A 53 -3.29 0.54 -2.81
N SER A 54 -2.70 -0.65 -2.64
CA SER A 54 -2.11 -1.07 -1.38
C SER A 54 -0.91 -0.20 -0.97
N PHE A 55 -0.03 0.16 -1.91
CA PHE A 55 1.10 1.05 -1.62
C PHE A 55 0.67 2.50 -1.36
N LEU A 56 -0.43 2.98 -1.97
CA LEU A 56 -1.02 4.28 -1.64
C LEU A 56 -1.56 4.31 -0.21
N LEU A 57 -2.26 3.24 0.21
CA LEU A 57 -2.69 3.08 1.60
C LEU A 57 -1.50 3.03 2.56
N LEU A 58 -0.45 2.29 2.22
CA LEU A 58 0.76 2.19 3.01
C LEU A 58 1.43 3.55 3.20
N ARG A 59 1.64 4.29 2.10
CA ARG A 59 2.18 5.65 2.16
C ARG A 59 1.35 6.56 3.05
N SER A 60 0.03 6.50 2.94
CA SER A 60 -0.90 7.28 3.77
C SER A 60 -0.72 6.93 5.25
N LEU A 61 -0.67 5.63 5.59
CA LEU A 61 -0.46 5.16 6.95
C LEU A 61 0.90 5.62 7.52
N CYS A 62 2.01 5.39 6.80
CA CYS A 62 3.34 5.84 7.22
C CYS A 62 3.37 7.35 7.48
N ARG A 63 2.77 8.16 6.60
CA ARG A 63 2.67 9.62 6.81
C ARG A 63 1.92 9.98 8.09
N ARG A 64 0.79 9.31 8.37
CA ARG A 64 -0.01 9.56 9.59
C ARG A 64 0.76 9.17 10.85
N LEU A 65 1.60 8.14 10.78
CA LEU A 65 2.46 7.69 11.87
C LEU A 65 3.75 8.52 12.03
N GLY A 66 4.01 9.49 11.14
CA GLY A 66 5.27 10.25 11.13
C GLY A 66 6.47 9.48 10.56
N ASP A 67 6.25 8.29 9.99
CA ASP A 67 7.28 7.48 9.36
C ASP A 67 7.57 7.98 7.93
N SER A 68 8.53 8.90 7.85
CA SER A 68 8.95 9.49 6.57
C SER A 68 9.73 8.50 5.70
N ALA A 69 10.45 7.56 6.31
CA ALA A 69 11.24 6.56 5.58
C ALA A 69 10.32 5.54 4.89
N GLY A 70 9.35 4.98 5.61
CA GLY A 70 8.36 4.07 5.03
C GLY A 70 7.48 4.76 3.98
N ALA A 71 7.16 6.05 4.16
CA ALA A 71 6.43 6.82 3.15
C ALA A 71 7.25 7.00 1.84
N ALA A 72 8.56 7.21 1.95
CA ALA A 72 9.47 7.31 0.80
C ALA A 72 9.69 5.95 0.12
N GLU A 73 9.78 4.87 0.90
CA GLU A 73 9.87 3.51 0.36
C GLU A 73 8.62 3.15 -0.45
N ALA A 74 7.43 3.38 0.10
CA ALA A 74 6.17 3.15 -0.58
C ALA A 74 6.07 3.97 -1.89
N LEU A 75 6.55 5.21 -1.88
CA LEU A 75 6.67 6.04 -3.08
C LEU A 75 7.56 5.42 -4.17
N GLY A 76 8.72 4.89 -3.78
CA GLY A 76 9.61 4.19 -4.71
C GLY A 76 8.95 2.96 -5.35
N GLN A 77 8.18 2.21 -4.56
CA GLN A 77 7.40 1.07 -5.07
C GLN A 77 6.31 1.52 -6.05
N LEU A 78 5.58 2.60 -5.74
CA LEU A 78 4.57 3.18 -6.65
C LEU A 78 5.18 3.61 -7.97
N ALA A 79 6.28 4.37 -7.94
CA ALA A 79 6.98 4.80 -9.14
C ALA A 79 7.43 3.59 -9.98
N GLY A 80 7.98 2.55 -9.34
CA GLY A 80 8.36 1.32 -10.00
C GLY A 80 7.20 0.65 -10.74
N ILE A 81 6.02 0.53 -10.11
CA ILE A 81 4.85 -0.08 -10.75
C ILE A 81 4.33 0.81 -11.89
N LEU A 82 4.27 2.13 -11.72
CA LEU A 82 3.80 3.05 -12.76
C LEU A 82 4.70 3.03 -14.00
N LEU A 83 6.02 2.91 -13.81
CA LEU A 83 6.96 2.72 -14.91
C LEU A 83 6.75 1.37 -15.62
N GLN A 84 6.47 0.30 -14.87
CA GLN A 84 6.13 -1.02 -15.46
C GLN A 84 4.82 -0.98 -16.26
N LEU A 85 3.91 -0.09 -15.93
CA LEU A 85 2.65 0.13 -16.65
C LEU A 85 2.77 1.15 -17.80
N GLU A 86 3.98 1.59 -18.12
CA GLU A 86 4.24 2.60 -19.16
C GLU A 86 3.50 3.94 -18.90
N CYS A 87 3.31 4.28 -17.62
CA CYS A 87 2.73 5.54 -17.16
C CYS A 87 3.78 6.48 -16.52
N PRO A 88 4.87 6.86 -17.22
CA PRO A 88 5.99 7.60 -16.61
C PRO A 88 5.61 9.02 -16.15
N SER A 89 4.61 9.64 -16.75
CA SER A 89 4.09 10.96 -16.33
C SER A 89 3.49 10.91 -14.92
N GLN A 90 2.90 9.78 -14.54
CA GLN A 90 2.33 9.57 -13.21
C GLN A 90 3.39 9.14 -12.18
N ALA A 91 4.53 8.63 -12.65
CA ALA A 91 5.64 8.18 -11.79
C ALA A 91 6.54 9.34 -11.32
N GLN A 92 6.31 10.56 -11.80
CA GLN A 92 7.04 11.75 -11.37
C GLN A 92 6.62 12.11 -9.95
N VAL A 93 7.58 12.09 -9.02
CA VAL A 93 7.42 12.40 -7.59
C VAL A 93 7.97 13.79 -7.30
#